data_AF-A0A1S2F1J4-F1
#
_entry.id   AF-A0A1S2F1J4-F1
#
_cell.length_a   1.000
_cell.length_b   1.000
_cell.length_c   1.000
_cell.angle_alpha   90.00
_cell.angle_beta   90.00
_cell.angle_gamma   90.00
#
_symmetry.space_group_name_H-M   'P 1'
#
loop_
_entity.id
_entity.type
_entity.pdbx_description
1 polymer ?
#
loop_
_entity_poly.entity_id
_entity_poly.type
_entity_poly.pdbx_seq_one_letter_code
_entity_poly.pdbx_strand_id
1 'polypeptide(L)'
;MKTIYKVMSSVALTSMLLGGAVWGTAQAASITATKPQASTSLLQDEFKAASDTQQGITLGVSKALYDGNHVKVELKRSGKELPGSLTGGKWDEQMGEYVHDKGSIRQMDVFIDNKSIHEYGGGDLAKRPSVSTSPGTDPNHAVIILSDASLLGDDLEAFPDKFKLTAKIDLEGVQKPFKLEIPIQKVMNKPVVLQPNLTKKMDDLRMTLKQVHSTVHSTRIQFVLRGGHDSTILYDFLDDQGNELERISGRGTDENNKNGDYYYDFILEAPEANAKSIIMKPFTPEFKDPHAASGEFKLDKNGEIVKNHLKDLELIIPIK
;
A
#
# COMPACT_ATOMS: atom_id res chain seq x y z
N MET A 1 -29.24 7.10 3.37
CA MET A 1 -28.53 6.13 2.51
C MET A 1 -27.33 6.87 1.95
N LYS A 2 -26.11 6.50 2.38
CA LYS A 2 -24.87 7.13 1.90
C LYS A 2 -24.31 6.24 0.78
N THR A 3 -24.34 6.75 -0.44
CA THR A 3 -23.74 6.07 -1.60
C THR A 3 -22.28 6.47 -1.68
N ILE A 4 -21.38 5.51 -1.48
CA ILE A 4 -19.93 5.70 -1.56
C ILE A 4 -19.53 5.38 -3.00
N TYR A 5 -19.12 6.39 -3.76
CA TYR A 5 -18.49 6.20 -5.07
C TYR A 5 -16.97 6.26 -4.91
N LYS A 6 -16.28 5.18 -5.31
CA LYS A 6 -14.82 5.10 -5.36
C LYS A 6 -14.33 5.76 -6.64
N VAL A 7 -13.53 6.82 -6.53
CA VAL A 7 -12.78 7.39 -7.66
C VAL A 7 -11.44 6.66 -7.75
N MET A 8 -11.26 5.85 -8.80
CA MET A 8 -9.93 5.39 -9.22
C MET A 8 -9.34 6.49 -10.10
N SER A 9 -8.20 7.07 -9.70
CA SER A 9 -7.38 7.89 -10.58
C SER A 9 -6.02 7.20 -10.72
N SER A 10 -5.84 6.56 -11.87
CA SER A 10 -4.54 6.11 -12.36
C SER A 10 -4.07 7.12 -13.39
N VAL A 11 -3.03 7.89 -13.07
CA VAL A 11 -2.28 8.64 -14.10
C VAL A 11 -0.80 8.41 -13.84
N ALA A 12 -0.19 7.65 -14.73
CA ALA A 12 1.25 7.62 -14.92
C ALA A 12 1.66 8.89 -15.66
N LEU A 13 2.65 9.64 -15.15
CA LEU A 13 3.32 10.62 -16.00
C LEU A 13 4.79 10.84 -15.64
N THR A 14 5.51 11.06 -16.73
CA THR A 14 6.92 10.89 -16.98
C THR A 14 7.76 12.09 -16.53
N SER A 15 8.89 11.81 -15.89
CA SER A 15 9.92 12.76 -15.43
C SER A 15 10.43 13.74 -16.50
N MET A 16 10.57 15.03 -16.14
CA MET A 16 11.64 15.90 -16.64
C MET A 16 12.13 16.87 -15.56
N LEU A 17 13.40 16.71 -15.20
CA LEU A 17 14.22 17.58 -14.35
C LEU A 17 14.43 18.96 -14.99
N LEU A 18 14.63 20.01 -14.16
CA LEU A 18 15.70 21.02 -14.26
C LEU A 18 15.72 21.94 -13.01
N GLY A 19 16.94 22.34 -12.60
CA GLY A 19 17.34 22.92 -11.30
C GLY A 19 16.73 24.29 -10.92
N GLY A 20 17.06 24.93 -9.80
CA GLY A 20 18.10 24.80 -8.78
C GLY A 20 18.05 26.05 -7.87
N ALA A 21 18.99 26.13 -6.92
CA ALA A 21 19.26 27.23 -5.95
C ALA A 21 18.39 27.26 -4.66
N VAL A 22 18.89 26.85 -3.48
CA VAL A 22 19.92 27.42 -2.56
C VAL A 22 19.33 28.41 -1.53
N TRP A 23 18.85 27.91 -0.39
CA TRP A 23 19.40 27.93 0.99
C TRP A 23 18.85 29.02 1.93
N GLY A 24 18.29 28.57 3.05
CA GLY A 24 18.03 29.35 4.27
C GLY A 24 18.05 28.40 5.46
N THR A 25 19.11 28.49 6.27
CA THR A 25 19.45 27.57 7.36
C THR A 25 18.60 27.80 8.61
N ALA A 26 18.06 26.73 9.19
CA ALA A 26 17.68 26.69 10.60
C ALA A 26 18.14 25.36 11.22
N GLN A 27 18.86 25.44 12.33
CA GLN A 27 19.46 24.30 13.05
C GLN A 27 18.40 23.32 13.52
N ALA A 28 18.49 22.06 13.08
CA ALA A 28 17.79 20.93 13.66
C ALA A 28 18.72 20.21 14.64
N ALA A 29 18.17 19.86 15.81
CA ALA A 29 18.83 19.05 16.82
C ALA A 29 19.24 17.68 16.24
N SER A 30 20.48 17.29 16.50
CA SER A 30 21.09 16.05 16.03
C SER A 30 20.40 14.82 16.63
N ILE A 31 19.75 14.03 15.78
CA ILE A 31 19.28 12.68 16.09
C ILE A 31 20.31 11.71 15.50
N THR A 32 21.00 10.96 16.35
CA THR A 32 22.06 10.04 15.92
C THR A 32 21.44 8.77 15.34
N ALA A 33 21.36 8.67 14.02
CA ALA A 33 20.98 7.44 13.33
C ALA A 33 22.20 6.51 13.17
N THR A 34 22.04 5.24 13.51
CA THR A 34 23.09 4.23 13.38
C THR A 34 22.98 3.57 12.00
N LYS A 35 24.02 3.74 11.19
CA LYS A 35 24.10 3.28 9.78
C LYS A 35 23.95 1.74 9.67
N PRO A 36 23.00 1.22 8.88
CA PRO A 36 22.99 -0.20 8.54
C PRO A 36 24.06 -0.51 7.49
N GLN A 37 24.88 -1.51 7.79
CA GLN A 37 25.82 -2.11 6.87
C GLN A 37 25.03 -3.08 5.97
N ALA A 38 25.12 -2.90 4.65
CA ALA A 38 24.43 -3.72 3.67
C ALA A 38 24.94 -5.18 3.75
N SER A 39 24.04 -6.11 4.09
CA SER A 39 24.26 -7.53 3.89
C SER A 39 23.68 -7.93 2.53
N THR A 40 24.56 -8.16 1.57
CA THR A 40 24.26 -8.90 0.35
C THR A 40 23.83 -10.33 0.68
N SER A 41 22.89 -10.85 -0.12
CA SER A 41 22.43 -12.24 -0.25
C SER A 41 21.66 -12.85 0.92
N LEU A 42 20.33 -12.94 0.75
CA LEU A 42 19.54 -14.17 0.94
C LEU A 42 18.31 -14.09 0.02
N LEU A 43 18.52 -14.27 -1.29
CA LEU A 43 17.45 -14.84 -2.10
C LEU A 43 17.31 -16.29 -1.62
N GLN A 44 16.08 -16.67 -1.31
CA GLN A 44 15.70 -17.89 -0.62
C GLN A 44 16.08 -19.12 -1.47
N ASP A 45 17.18 -19.80 -1.12
CA ASP A 45 17.74 -20.95 -1.86
C ASP A 45 16.89 -22.24 -1.83
N GLU A 46 15.69 -22.23 -1.25
CA GLU A 46 14.72 -23.35 -1.35
C GLU A 46 13.25 -22.87 -1.39
N PHE A 47 12.93 -21.80 -2.12
CA PHE A 47 11.53 -21.54 -2.44
C PHE A 47 11.04 -22.59 -3.46
N LYS A 48 10.44 -23.69 -2.99
CA LYS A 48 9.65 -24.57 -3.87
C LYS A 48 8.40 -23.79 -4.28
N ALA A 49 8.43 -23.23 -5.48
CA ALA A 49 7.32 -22.49 -6.05
C ALA A 49 6.00 -23.26 -5.91
N ALA A 50 5.10 -22.73 -5.10
CA ALA A 50 3.76 -23.29 -4.94
C ALA A 50 3.03 -23.15 -6.27
N SER A 51 2.44 -24.23 -6.76
CA SER A 51 1.65 -24.23 -7.99
C SER A 51 0.53 -25.23 -7.91
N ASP A 52 -0.57 -24.93 -8.59
CA ASP A 52 -1.70 -25.83 -8.76
C ASP A 52 -2.10 -25.86 -10.25
N THR A 53 -2.50 -27.03 -10.73
CA THR A 53 -2.86 -27.23 -12.14
C THR A 53 -4.24 -27.85 -12.23
N GLN A 54 -5.15 -27.17 -12.91
CA GLN A 54 -6.52 -27.58 -13.10
C GLN A 54 -6.94 -27.30 -14.54
N GLN A 55 -7.58 -28.28 -15.20
CA GLN A 55 -8.11 -28.13 -16.57
C GLN A 55 -7.04 -27.65 -17.59
N GLY A 56 -5.79 -28.10 -17.43
CA GLY A 56 -4.68 -27.70 -18.31
C GLY A 56 -4.17 -26.27 -18.11
N ILE A 57 -4.66 -25.56 -17.09
CA ILE A 57 -4.19 -24.26 -16.64
C ILE A 57 -3.39 -24.47 -15.37
N THR A 58 -2.21 -23.87 -15.29
CA THR A 58 -1.37 -23.83 -14.09
C THR A 58 -1.33 -22.41 -13.57
N LEU A 59 -1.62 -22.25 -12.28
CA LEU A 59 -1.35 -21.03 -11.53
C LEU A 59 -0.25 -21.33 -10.52
N GLY A 60 0.78 -20.49 -10.47
CA GLY A 60 1.89 -20.69 -9.55
C GLY A 60 2.50 -19.40 -9.04
N VAL A 61 3.32 -19.51 -8.02
CA VAL A 61 4.05 -18.40 -7.42
C VAL A 61 5.43 -18.32 -8.05
N SER A 62 5.74 -17.20 -8.70
CA SER A 62 7.08 -16.94 -9.23
C SER A 62 8.01 -16.38 -8.16
N LYS A 63 7.47 -15.59 -7.21
CA LYS A 63 8.23 -14.95 -6.14
C LYS A 63 7.35 -14.63 -4.95
N ALA A 64 7.90 -14.69 -3.75
CA ALA A 64 7.29 -14.17 -2.54
C ALA A 64 8.32 -13.36 -1.74
N LEU A 65 7.88 -12.28 -1.10
CA LEU A 65 8.68 -11.43 -0.23
C LEU A 65 7.85 -11.03 0.98
N TYR A 66 8.45 -11.08 2.17
CA TYR A 66 7.91 -10.43 3.36
C TYR A 66 9.04 -9.67 4.04
N ASP A 67 8.94 -8.35 4.10
CA ASP A 67 9.98 -7.48 4.67
C ASP A 67 9.64 -6.98 6.08
N GLY A 68 8.50 -7.40 6.63
CA GLY A 68 7.96 -6.90 7.90
C GLY A 68 6.92 -5.80 7.73
N ASN A 69 6.85 -5.12 6.58
CA ASN A 69 5.81 -4.14 6.28
C ASN A 69 4.63 -4.77 5.55
N HIS A 70 4.92 -5.56 4.52
CA HIS A 70 3.90 -6.23 3.71
C HIS A 70 4.42 -7.53 3.13
N VAL A 71 3.50 -8.42 2.79
CA VAL A 71 3.76 -9.61 1.97
C VAL A 71 3.46 -9.25 0.53
N LYS A 72 4.40 -9.54 -0.37
CA LYS A 72 4.22 -9.46 -1.81
C LYS A 72 4.36 -10.85 -2.41
N VAL A 73 3.36 -11.29 -3.17
CA VAL A 73 3.38 -12.57 -3.88
C VAL A 73 3.15 -12.32 -5.36
N GLU A 74 4.08 -12.73 -6.19
CA GLU A 74 3.95 -12.68 -7.65
C GLU A 74 3.37 -14.00 -8.15
N LEU A 75 2.24 -13.90 -8.83
CA LEU A 75 1.55 -15.00 -9.48
C LEU A 75 1.92 -15.05 -10.96
N LYS A 76 2.01 -16.27 -11.49
CA LYS A 76 2.16 -16.55 -12.91
C LYS A 76 1.17 -17.61 -13.34
N ARG A 77 0.49 -17.35 -14.46
CA ARG A 77 -0.45 -18.28 -15.09
C ARG A 77 0.14 -18.81 -16.39
N SER A 78 -0.08 -20.09 -16.67
CA SER A 78 0.20 -20.71 -17.97
C SER A 78 -0.89 -21.71 -18.35
N GLY A 79 -1.10 -21.93 -19.65
CA GLY A 79 -2.14 -22.83 -20.15
C GLY A 79 -2.74 -22.30 -21.46
N LYS A 80 -3.65 -23.07 -22.06
CA LYS A 80 -4.39 -22.65 -23.27
C LYS A 80 -5.75 -22.06 -22.87
N GLU A 81 -6.40 -21.36 -23.80
CA GLU A 81 -7.82 -20.92 -23.72
C GLU A 81 -8.18 -19.82 -22.70
N LEU A 82 -7.19 -19.04 -22.23
CA LEU A 82 -7.40 -17.89 -21.34
C LEU A 82 -6.95 -16.58 -21.99
N PRO A 83 -7.82 -15.92 -22.79
CA PRO A 83 -7.45 -14.73 -23.53
C PRO A 83 -7.36 -13.46 -22.66
N GLY A 84 -7.99 -13.44 -21.49
CA GLY A 84 -7.97 -12.30 -20.56
C GLY A 84 -6.68 -12.21 -19.74
N SER A 85 -6.43 -11.03 -19.14
CA SER A 85 -5.32 -10.87 -18.19
C SER A 85 -5.68 -11.41 -16.80
N LEU A 86 -4.72 -11.72 -15.93
CA LEU A 86 -5.00 -12.20 -14.56
C LEU A 86 -5.79 -11.20 -13.71
N THR A 87 -5.72 -9.91 -14.05
CA THR A 87 -6.46 -8.82 -13.38
C THR A 87 -7.42 -8.13 -14.36
N GLY A 88 -7.87 -8.84 -15.39
CA GLY A 88 -8.66 -8.28 -16.48
C GLY A 88 -10.15 -8.22 -16.18
N GLY A 89 -10.81 -7.21 -16.72
CA GLY A 89 -12.25 -7.02 -16.63
C GLY A 89 -12.62 -5.57 -16.89
N LYS A 90 -13.92 -5.29 -16.88
CA LYS A 90 -14.45 -3.95 -17.10
C LYS A 90 -15.72 -3.73 -16.29
N TRP A 91 -15.95 -2.47 -15.94
CA TRP A 91 -17.25 -2.06 -15.44
C TRP A 91 -18.27 -2.11 -16.58
N ASP A 92 -19.38 -2.82 -16.37
CA ASP A 92 -20.52 -2.81 -17.27
C ASP A 92 -21.57 -1.83 -16.71
N GLU A 93 -21.74 -0.69 -17.37
CA GLU A 93 -22.67 0.35 -16.94
C GLU A 93 -24.13 -0.08 -17.00
N GLN A 94 -24.49 -1.02 -17.89
CA GLN A 94 -25.87 -1.48 -18.04
C GLN A 94 -26.27 -2.44 -16.93
N MET A 95 -25.34 -3.34 -16.56
CA MET A 95 -25.55 -4.28 -15.46
C MET A 95 -25.25 -3.67 -14.09
N GLY A 96 -24.48 -2.57 -14.05
CA GLY A 96 -24.04 -1.94 -12.81
C GLY A 96 -23.09 -2.83 -12.02
N GLU A 97 -22.31 -3.66 -12.70
CA GLU A 97 -21.38 -4.62 -12.09
C GLU A 97 -20.04 -4.67 -12.82
N TYR A 98 -19.03 -5.20 -12.14
CA TYR A 98 -17.72 -5.44 -12.74
C TYR A 98 -17.69 -6.85 -13.35
N VAL A 99 -17.47 -6.93 -14.66
CA VAL A 99 -17.42 -8.19 -15.40
C VAL A 99 -15.96 -8.57 -15.61
N HIS A 100 -15.57 -9.73 -15.08
CA HIS A 100 -14.21 -10.26 -15.21
C HIS A 100 -14.00 -10.93 -16.58
N ASP A 101 -12.81 -10.78 -17.17
CA ASP A 101 -12.45 -11.52 -18.38
C ASP A 101 -12.25 -13.00 -18.05
N LYS A 102 -12.52 -13.90 -19.02
CA LYS A 102 -12.24 -15.33 -18.85
C LYS A 102 -10.76 -15.56 -18.48
N GLY A 103 -10.54 -16.23 -17.36
CA GLY A 103 -9.23 -16.52 -16.79
C GLY A 103 -8.71 -15.47 -15.80
N SER A 104 -9.39 -14.34 -15.63
CA SER A 104 -9.05 -13.35 -14.60
C SER A 104 -9.36 -13.87 -13.20
N ILE A 105 -8.63 -13.37 -12.21
CA ILE A 105 -8.96 -13.58 -10.80
C ILE A 105 -10.30 -12.91 -10.51
N ARG A 106 -11.30 -13.72 -10.20
CA ARG A 106 -12.64 -13.27 -9.82
C ARG A 106 -12.78 -13.13 -8.30
N GLN A 107 -12.25 -14.12 -7.58
CA GLN A 107 -12.28 -14.15 -6.12
C GLN A 107 -10.97 -14.74 -5.59
N MET A 108 -10.59 -14.27 -4.40
CA MET A 108 -9.45 -14.81 -3.67
C MET A 108 -9.78 -14.87 -2.18
N ASP A 109 -9.77 -16.08 -1.62
CA ASP A 109 -9.82 -16.29 -0.17
C ASP A 109 -8.42 -16.54 0.35
N VAL A 110 -8.03 -15.80 1.40
CA VAL A 110 -6.68 -15.86 1.95
C VAL A 110 -6.70 -16.29 3.42
N PHE A 111 -5.77 -17.18 3.75
CA PHE A 111 -5.62 -17.74 5.09
C PHE A 111 -4.17 -17.64 5.55
N ILE A 112 -3.98 -17.34 6.82
CA ILE A 112 -2.69 -17.36 7.52
C ILE A 112 -2.76 -18.48 8.54
N ASP A 113 -1.91 -19.50 8.40
CA ASP A 113 -1.92 -20.70 9.25
C ASP A 113 -3.32 -21.34 9.38
N ASN A 114 -4.03 -21.40 8.25
CA ASN A 114 -5.41 -21.89 8.09
C ASN A 114 -6.52 -21.04 8.74
N LYS A 115 -6.19 -19.90 9.37
CA LYS A 115 -7.17 -18.91 9.83
C LYS A 115 -7.49 -17.93 8.70
N SER A 116 -8.76 -17.72 8.38
CA SER A 116 -9.15 -16.74 7.35
C SER A 116 -8.69 -15.34 7.76
N ILE A 117 -8.19 -14.54 6.82
CA ILE A 117 -7.89 -13.12 7.11
C ILE A 117 -9.14 -12.34 7.55
N HIS A 118 -10.34 -12.83 7.21
CA HIS A 118 -11.61 -12.22 7.62
C HIS A 118 -11.97 -12.49 9.09
N GLU A 119 -11.28 -13.40 9.78
CA GLU A 119 -11.52 -13.70 11.20
C GLU A 119 -10.61 -12.87 12.13
N TYR A 120 -9.60 -12.20 11.59
CA TYR A 120 -8.72 -11.34 12.37
C TYR A 120 -9.49 -10.15 12.95
N GLY A 121 -9.09 -9.71 14.14
CA GLY A 121 -9.77 -8.63 14.84
C GLY A 121 -11.24 -8.94 15.19
N GLY A 122 -11.61 -10.22 15.26
CA GLY A 122 -12.98 -10.65 15.56
C GLY A 122 -13.97 -10.44 14.40
N GLY A 123 -13.48 -10.30 13.17
CA GLY A 123 -14.32 -10.05 11.99
C GLY A 123 -14.50 -8.57 11.64
N ASP A 124 -13.96 -7.67 12.47
CA ASP A 124 -14.02 -6.24 12.26
C ASP A 124 -13.15 -5.81 11.07
N LEU A 125 -13.76 -5.09 10.12
CA LEU A 125 -13.11 -4.59 8.92
C LEU A 125 -11.94 -3.65 9.24
N ALA A 126 -12.06 -2.83 10.29
CA ALA A 126 -11.00 -1.90 10.69
C ALA A 126 -9.79 -2.63 11.28
N LYS A 127 -9.98 -3.84 11.82
CA LYS A 127 -8.95 -4.61 12.54
C LYS A 127 -8.34 -5.75 11.74
N ARG A 128 -8.94 -6.14 10.61
CA ARG A 128 -8.44 -7.26 9.80
C ARG A 128 -7.31 -6.84 8.85
N PRO A 129 -6.42 -7.76 8.45
CA PRO A 129 -5.47 -7.55 7.38
C PRO A 129 -6.13 -7.11 6.05
N SER A 130 -5.40 -6.35 5.25
CA SER A 130 -5.79 -6.04 3.88
C SER A 130 -5.13 -7.01 2.90
N VAL A 131 -5.88 -7.33 1.84
CA VAL A 131 -5.38 -8.00 0.65
C VAL A 131 -5.81 -7.19 -0.57
N SER A 132 -4.90 -7.01 -1.50
CA SER A 132 -5.19 -6.43 -2.82
C SER A 132 -4.43 -7.18 -3.90
N THR A 133 -4.94 -7.07 -5.12
CA THR A 133 -4.30 -7.60 -6.32
C THR A 133 -4.01 -6.46 -7.27
N SER A 134 -2.82 -6.42 -7.84
CA SER A 134 -2.45 -5.48 -8.90
C SER A 134 -1.97 -6.24 -10.15
N PRO A 135 -2.00 -5.60 -11.33
CA PRO A 135 -1.40 -6.16 -12.54
C PRO A 135 0.10 -6.47 -12.33
N GLY A 136 0.59 -7.50 -13.02
CA GLY A 136 2.01 -7.82 -13.11
C GLY A 136 2.66 -7.26 -14.37
N THR A 137 3.80 -7.85 -14.75
CA THR A 137 4.60 -7.40 -15.91
C THR A 137 3.97 -7.71 -17.26
N ASP A 138 3.03 -8.65 -17.32
CA ASP A 138 2.29 -9.01 -18.53
C ASP A 138 0.91 -9.59 -18.17
N PRO A 139 0.01 -9.85 -19.13
CA PRO A 139 -1.34 -10.32 -18.86
C PRO A 139 -1.44 -11.63 -18.05
N ASN A 140 -0.39 -12.46 -18.01
CA ASN A 140 -0.38 -13.71 -17.24
C ASN A 140 0.29 -13.55 -15.86
N HIS A 141 0.61 -12.33 -15.44
CA HIS A 141 1.18 -12.03 -14.14
C HIS A 141 0.27 -11.12 -13.33
N ALA A 142 0.23 -11.38 -12.02
CA ALA A 142 -0.45 -10.55 -11.04
C ALA A 142 0.37 -10.50 -9.77
N VAL A 143 0.18 -9.45 -8.98
CA VAL A 143 0.85 -9.28 -7.69
C VAL A 143 -0.22 -9.22 -6.61
N ILE A 144 -0.12 -10.10 -5.60
CA ILE A 144 -0.90 -10.01 -4.38
C ILE A 144 -0.08 -9.23 -3.35
N ILE A 145 -0.72 -8.24 -2.73
CA ILE A 145 -0.15 -7.46 -1.64
C ILE A 145 -1.00 -7.71 -0.40
N LEU A 146 -0.36 -8.10 0.71
CA LEU A 146 -1.00 -8.22 2.02
C LEU A 146 -0.28 -7.39 3.07
N SER A 147 -1.05 -6.76 3.95
CA SER A 147 -0.53 -6.08 5.13
C SER A 147 -1.46 -6.29 6.33
N ASP A 148 -0.88 -6.44 7.51
CA ASP A 148 -1.64 -6.48 8.77
C ASP A 148 -2.22 -5.11 9.14
N ALA A 149 -3.05 -5.08 10.17
CA ALA A 149 -3.65 -3.85 10.69
C ALA A 149 -2.91 -3.28 11.91
N SER A 150 -1.71 -3.76 12.22
CA SER A 150 -1.02 -3.46 13.50
C SER A 150 -0.75 -1.97 13.74
N LEU A 151 -0.73 -1.15 12.68
CA LEU A 151 -0.54 0.30 12.76
C LEU A 151 -1.83 1.11 12.61
N LEU A 152 -3.01 0.49 12.66
CA LEU A 152 -4.30 1.16 12.52
C LEU A 152 -5.02 1.39 13.86
N GLY A 153 -4.29 1.53 14.95
CA GLY A 153 -4.87 1.79 16.27
C GLY A 153 -4.06 1.12 17.37
N ASP A 154 -4.69 0.93 18.52
CA ASP A 154 -4.03 0.36 19.68
C ASP A 154 -4.16 -1.18 19.70
N ASP A 155 -3.03 -1.86 19.94
CA ASP A 155 -2.96 -3.29 20.29
C ASP A 155 -3.54 -4.27 19.24
N LEU A 156 -3.24 -4.02 17.96
CA LEU A 156 -3.62 -4.91 16.85
C LEU A 156 -2.49 -5.86 16.47
N GLU A 157 -2.86 -7.10 16.16
CA GLU A 157 -1.91 -8.18 15.83
C GLU A 157 -1.15 -7.89 14.52
N ALA A 158 0.18 -7.95 14.59
CA ALA A 158 1.05 -7.94 13.42
C ALA A 158 1.19 -9.35 12.84
N PHE A 159 1.58 -9.47 11.57
CA PHE A 159 1.93 -10.79 11.04
C PHE A 159 3.14 -11.38 11.79
N PRO A 160 3.14 -12.71 12.04
CA PRO A 160 4.30 -13.37 12.62
C PRO A 160 5.45 -13.41 11.61
N ASP A 161 6.69 -13.54 12.11
CA ASP A 161 7.88 -13.61 11.24
C ASP A 161 7.90 -14.84 10.31
N LYS A 162 7.12 -15.88 10.63
CA LYS A 162 6.94 -17.09 9.81
C LYS A 162 5.48 -17.52 9.85
N PHE A 163 4.91 -17.87 8.70
CA PHE A 163 3.58 -18.44 8.60
C PHE A 163 3.37 -19.12 7.25
N LYS A 164 2.34 -19.95 7.14
CA LYS A 164 1.87 -20.47 5.87
C LYS A 164 0.73 -19.61 5.34
N LEU A 165 0.96 -18.95 4.21
CA LEU A 165 -0.07 -18.26 3.46
C LEU A 165 -0.77 -19.27 2.54
N THR A 166 -2.09 -19.42 2.67
CA THR A 166 -2.89 -20.21 1.72
C THR A 166 -3.78 -19.27 0.93
N ALA A 167 -3.66 -19.27 -0.39
CA ALA A 167 -4.56 -18.55 -1.28
C ALA A 167 -5.42 -19.55 -2.06
N LYS A 168 -6.75 -19.41 -1.95
CA LYS A 168 -7.71 -20.09 -2.82
C LYS A 168 -8.17 -19.08 -3.85
N ILE A 169 -7.93 -19.37 -5.12
CA ILE A 169 -8.09 -18.40 -6.21
C ILE A 169 -9.07 -18.97 -7.23
N ASP A 170 -10.20 -18.30 -7.40
CA ASP A 170 -11.17 -18.60 -8.46
C ASP A 170 -10.85 -17.77 -9.69
N LEU A 171 -10.59 -18.46 -10.80
CA LEU A 171 -10.46 -17.81 -12.11
C LEU A 171 -11.80 -17.85 -12.84
N GLU A 172 -12.19 -16.74 -13.45
CA GLU A 172 -13.41 -16.63 -14.25
C GLU A 172 -13.43 -17.69 -15.36
N GLY A 173 -14.53 -18.42 -15.48
CA GLY A 173 -14.68 -19.52 -16.43
C GLY A 173 -13.91 -20.80 -16.11
N VAL A 174 -13.30 -20.94 -14.92
CA VAL A 174 -12.67 -22.19 -14.44
C VAL A 174 -13.47 -22.75 -13.27
N GLN A 175 -13.86 -24.04 -13.36
CA GLN A 175 -14.87 -24.61 -12.45
C GLN A 175 -14.42 -24.78 -10.99
N LYS A 176 -13.12 -24.90 -10.74
CA LYS A 176 -12.58 -25.23 -9.42
C LYS A 176 -11.50 -24.20 -9.04
N PRO A 177 -11.42 -23.80 -7.76
CA PRO A 177 -10.42 -22.85 -7.28
C PRO A 177 -9.04 -23.49 -7.27
N PHE A 178 -8.03 -22.72 -7.64
CA PHE A 178 -6.62 -23.06 -7.43
C PHE A 178 -6.26 -22.91 -5.96
N LYS A 179 -5.49 -23.83 -5.40
CA LYS A 179 -5.00 -23.74 -4.01
C LYS A 179 -3.48 -23.62 -3.99
N LEU A 180 -2.97 -22.47 -3.56
CA LEU A 180 -1.56 -22.22 -3.38
C LEU A 180 -1.22 -22.19 -1.90
N GLU A 181 -0.26 -23.02 -1.47
CA GLU A 181 0.29 -23.02 -0.11
C GLU A 181 1.71 -22.47 -0.13
N ILE A 182 1.91 -21.28 0.41
CA ILE A 182 3.11 -20.47 0.25
C ILE A 182 3.76 -20.29 1.62
N PRO A 183 4.93 -20.89 1.88
CA PRO A 183 5.66 -20.64 3.13
C PRO A 183 6.21 -19.21 3.09
N ILE A 184 5.78 -18.37 4.03
CA ILE A 184 6.25 -16.99 4.17
C ILE A 184 7.23 -16.92 5.33
N GLN A 185 8.36 -16.27 5.07
CA GLN A 185 9.41 -15.99 6.02
C GLN A 185 9.78 -14.53 5.88
N LYS A 186 9.74 -13.79 6.99
CA LYS A 186 10.23 -12.42 7.04
C LYS A 186 11.73 -12.39 6.74
N VAL A 187 12.12 -11.53 5.82
CA VAL A 187 13.52 -11.28 5.50
C VAL A 187 14.18 -10.58 6.68
N MET A 188 15.29 -11.16 7.15
CA MET A 188 16.06 -10.65 8.27
C MET A 188 16.94 -9.48 7.81
N ASN A 189 16.34 -8.31 7.66
CA ASN A 189 17.05 -7.04 7.46
C ASN A 189 17.04 -6.24 8.77
N LYS A 190 17.99 -5.34 8.98
CA LYS A 190 17.94 -4.37 10.09
C LYS A 190 17.14 -3.15 9.63
N PRO A 191 15.83 -3.07 9.95
CA PRO A 191 15.07 -1.91 9.56
C PRO A 191 15.49 -0.67 10.34
N VAL A 192 15.26 0.49 9.74
CA VAL A 192 15.25 1.75 10.48
C VAL A 192 13.86 1.91 11.07
N VAL A 193 13.76 1.76 12.40
CA VAL A 193 12.54 1.96 13.17
C VAL A 193 12.64 3.29 13.89
N LEU A 194 11.72 4.21 13.61
CA LEU A 194 11.64 5.51 14.25
C LEU A 194 10.30 5.68 14.93
N GLN A 195 10.33 6.23 16.15
CA GLN A 195 9.14 6.61 16.91
C GLN A 195 9.21 8.09 17.32
N PRO A 196 9.19 9.02 16.35
CA PRO A 196 9.55 10.41 16.60
C PRO A 196 8.54 11.15 17.48
N ASN A 197 7.27 10.71 17.51
CA ASN A 197 6.17 11.44 18.16
C ASN A 197 6.13 12.93 17.76
N LEU A 198 6.47 13.22 16.50
CA LEU A 198 6.56 14.56 15.96
C LEU A 198 5.16 15.06 15.57
N THR A 199 4.72 16.17 16.15
CA THR A 199 3.42 16.78 15.86
C THR A 199 3.56 18.07 15.06
N LYS A 200 2.81 18.17 13.96
CA LYS A 200 2.53 19.40 13.21
C LYS A 200 1.10 19.84 13.45
N LYS A 201 0.84 21.15 13.37
CA LYS A 201 -0.45 21.75 13.69
C LYS A 201 -0.80 22.82 12.66
N MET A 202 -2.09 22.90 12.34
CA MET A 202 -2.67 23.94 11.49
C MET A 202 -4.10 24.12 11.98
N ASP A 203 -4.45 25.31 12.47
CA ASP A 203 -5.75 25.56 13.12
C ASP A 203 -6.10 24.52 14.21
N ASP A 204 -7.23 23.80 14.05
CA ASP A 204 -7.65 22.73 14.96
C ASP A 204 -7.04 21.36 14.60
N LEU A 205 -6.45 21.22 13.42
CA LEU A 205 -5.79 20.00 12.95
C LEU A 205 -4.45 19.78 13.66
N ARG A 206 -4.24 18.55 14.10
CA ARG A 206 -2.98 18.06 14.67
C ARG A 206 -2.61 16.74 14.03
N MET A 207 -1.52 16.73 13.28
CA MET A 207 -0.98 15.53 12.67
C MET A 207 0.26 15.09 13.45
N THR A 208 0.26 13.86 13.95
CA THR A 208 1.35 13.30 14.77
C THR A 208 1.92 12.06 14.10
N LEU A 209 3.19 12.12 13.71
CA LEU A 209 3.94 10.98 13.22
C LEU A 209 4.29 10.05 14.39
N LYS A 210 3.78 8.82 14.35
CA LYS A 210 3.91 7.86 15.45
C LYS A 210 5.04 6.88 15.21
N GLN A 211 5.08 6.28 14.02
CA GLN A 211 6.01 5.21 13.71
C GLN A 211 6.40 5.22 12.24
N VAL A 212 7.67 4.92 11.98
CA VAL A 212 8.21 4.68 10.64
C VAL A 212 9.03 3.40 10.68
N HIS A 213 8.77 2.50 9.74
CA HIS A 213 9.51 1.25 9.58
C HIS A 213 10.02 1.17 8.13
N SER A 214 11.29 1.52 7.94
CA SER A 214 11.92 1.56 6.62
C SER A 214 12.86 0.37 6.43
N THR A 215 12.69 -0.31 5.29
CA THR A 215 13.51 -1.44 4.83
C THR A 215 14.10 -1.13 3.46
N VAL A 216 14.94 -2.02 2.95
CA VAL A 216 15.43 -1.94 1.56
C VAL A 216 14.36 -2.24 0.50
N HIS A 217 13.16 -2.64 0.91
CA HIS A 217 12.06 -3.05 0.01
C HIS A 217 10.82 -2.16 0.11
N SER A 218 10.55 -1.56 1.27
CA SER A 218 9.44 -0.63 1.45
C SER A 218 9.63 0.26 2.69
N THR A 219 8.84 1.32 2.77
CA THR A 219 8.71 2.12 4.00
C THR A 219 7.25 2.18 4.44
N ARG A 220 6.98 1.79 5.70
CA ARG A 220 5.66 1.88 6.33
C ARG A 220 5.63 3.05 7.30
N ILE A 221 4.61 3.90 7.17
CA ILE A 221 4.47 5.15 7.92
C ILE A 221 3.12 5.14 8.62
N GLN A 222 3.15 5.31 9.95
CA GLN A 222 1.99 5.53 10.78
C GLN A 222 1.94 6.97 11.27
N PHE A 223 0.80 7.62 11.09
CA PHE A 223 0.51 8.88 11.75
C PHE A 223 -0.94 8.97 12.18
N VAL A 224 -1.22 9.90 13.09
CA VAL A 224 -2.54 10.14 13.67
C VAL A 224 -2.95 11.57 13.38
N LEU A 225 -4.16 11.75 12.86
CA LEU A 225 -4.80 13.04 12.66
C LEU A 225 -5.87 13.28 13.73
N ARG A 226 -5.85 14.45 14.36
CA ARG A 226 -6.84 14.90 15.35
C ARG A 226 -7.36 16.29 15.00
N GLY A 227 -8.60 16.58 15.37
CA GLY A 227 -9.29 17.83 14.98
C GLY A 227 -9.72 17.79 13.51
N GLY A 228 -10.59 18.72 13.10
CA GLY A 228 -11.05 18.91 11.71
C GLY A 228 -11.20 17.62 10.90
N HIS A 229 -12.30 16.89 11.07
CA HIS A 229 -12.55 15.69 10.25
C HIS A 229 -12.97 16.10 8.83
N ASP A 230 -12.00 16.55 8.04
CA ASP A 230 -12.17 16.68 6.60
C ASP A 230 -11.52 15.47 5.94
N SER A 231 -12.36 14.54 5.46
CA SER A 231 -11.94 13.31 4.78
C SER A 231 -11.30 13.58 3.40
N THR A 232 -11.03 14.85 3.08
CA THR A 232 -10.48 15.31 1.81
C THR A 232 -8.97 15.51 1.84
N ILE A 233 -8.31 15.42 3.00
CA ILE A 233 -6.85 15.54 3.05
C ILE A 233 -6.20 14.29 2.45
N LEU A 234 -5.42 14.50 1.40
CA LEU A 234 -4.59 13.51 0.72
C LEU A 234 -3.10 13.82 0.97
N TYR A 235 -2.22 12.89 0.60
CA TYR A 235 -0.80 12.95 0.93
C TYR A 235 0.03 12.55 -0.27
N ASP A 236 0.95 13.43 -0.66
CA ASP A 236 2.06 13.08 -1.54
C ASP A 236 3.27 12.68 -0.69
N PHE A 237 4.05 11.73 -1.18
CA PHE A 237 5.29 11.28 -0.55
C PHE A 237 6.42 11.40 -1.56
N LEU A 238 7.48 12.12 -1.19
CA LEU A 238 8.66 12.30 -2.01
C LEU A 238 9.91 11.92 -1.22
N ASP A 239 11.01 11.59 -1.88
CA ASP A 239 12.31 11.58 -1.24
C ASP A 239 12.95 12.98 -1.20
N ASP A 240 14.13 13.10 -0.56
CA ASP A 240 14.90 14.35 -0.47
C ASP A 240 15.56 14.77 -1.78
N GLN A 241 15.39 13.98 -2.85
CA GLN A 241 15.85 14.29 -4.21
C GLN A 241 14.69 14.79 -5.08
N GLY A 242 13.46 14.73 -4.58
CA GLY A 242 12.26 15.16 -5.27
C GLY A 242 11.59 14.07 -6.11
N ASN A 243 12.00 12.80 -5.95
CA ASN A 243 11.32 11.67 -6.59
C ASN A 243 10.04 11.35 -5.81
N GLU A 244 8.92 11.20 -6.50
CA GLU A 244 7.68 10.72 -5.90
C GLU A 244 7.81 9.22 -5.58
N LEU A 245 7.30 8.81 -4.42
CA LEU A 245 7.30 7.43 -3.97
C LEU A 245 5.93 6.80 -4.20
N GLU A 246 5.89 5.70 -4.94
CA GLU A 246 4.65 4.95 -5.17
C GLU A 246 4.07 4.41 -3.85
N ARG A 247 2.76 4.61 -3.67
CA ARG A 247 2.00 4.01 -2.59
C ARG A 247 1.60 2.57 -2.93
N ILE A 248 2.30 1.61 -2.32
CA ILE A 248 1.97 0.17 -2.38
C ILE A 248 0.61 -0.11 -1.71
N SER A 249 0.36 0.50 -0.54
CA SER A 249 -0.88 0.35 0.21
C SER A 249 -1.15 1.58 1.08
N GLY A 250 -2.42 1.81 1.42
CA GLY A 250 -2.82 2.90 2.30
C GLY A 250 -4.16 2.61 2.95
N ARG A 251 -4.21 2.75 4.28
CA ARG A 251 -5.42 2.58 5.07
C ARG A 251 -5.56 3.69 6.08
N GLY A 252 -6.80 3.98 6.44
CA GLY A 252 -7.11 4.89 7.51
C GLY A 252 -8.41 4.53 8.23
N THR A 253 -8.46 4.76 9.54
CA THR A 253 -9.64 4.49 10.37
C THR A 253 -9.54 5.20 11.72
N ASP A 254 -10.70 5.58 12.25
CA ASP A 254 -10.91 6.05 13.62
C ASP A 254 -11.63 5.01 14.50
N GLU A 255 -12.01 3.85 13.95
CA GLU A 255 -12.84 2.84 14.62
C GLU A 255 -12.06 2.01 15.66
N ASN A 256 -10.73 2.02 15.56
CA ASN A 256 -9.84 1.22 16.40
C ASN A 256 -9.34 1.95 17.65
N ASN A 257 -9.95 3.08 18.00
CA ASN A 257 -9.66 3.80 19.23
C ASN A 257 -10.92 4.46 19.80
N LYS A 258 -10.86 4.87 21.07
CA LYS A 258 -12.01 5.44 21.80
C LYS A 258 -12.13 6.96 21.68
N ASN A 259 -11.13 7.63 21.12
CA ASN A 259 -11.00 9.09 21.18
C ASN A 259 -11.39 9.78 19.86
N GLY A 260 -11.75 9.01 18.83
CA GLY A 260 -12.05 9.53 17.49
C GLY A 260 -10.80 10.01 16.75
N ASP A 261 -9.62 9.55 17.16
CA ASP A 261 -8.36 9.84 16.49
C ASP A 261 -8.30 9.09 15.16
N TYR A 262 -7.98 9.75 14.07
CA TYR A 262 -7.90 9.05 12.77
C TYR A 262 -6.48 8.53 12.54
N TYR A 263 -6.32 7.21 12.52
CA TYR A 263 -5.05 6.56 12.24
C TYR A 263 -4.87 6.39 10.73
N TYR A 264 -3.67 6.68 10.25
CA TYR A 264 -3.25 6.36 8.88
C TYR A 264 -2.07 5.40 8.92
N ASP A 265 -2.09 4.43 8.01
CA ASP A 265 -1.04 3.45 7.77
C ASP A 265 -0.78 3.37 6.27
N PHE A 266 0.35 3.92 5.84
CA PHE A 266 0.80 3.91 4.45
C PHE A 266 2.01 3.01 4.28
N ILE A 267 2.02 2.26 3.18
CA ILE A 267 3.17 1.48 2.74
C ILE A 267 3.58 2.04 1.39
N LEU A 268 4.81 2.51 1.32
CA LEU A 268 5.44 3.12 0.16
C LEU A 268 6.52 2.19 -0.38
N GLU A 269 6.85 2.33 -1.65
CA GLU A 269 8.09 1.75 -2.17
C GLU A 269 9.31 2.25 -1.39
N ALA A 270 10.41 1.51 -1.48
CA ALA A 270 11.65 1.93 -0.85
C ALA A 270 12.23 3.14 -1.59
N PRO A 271 12.58 4.23 -0.87
CA PRO A 271 13.35 5.32 -1.46
C PRO A 271 14.70 4.83 -1.99
N GLU A 272 15.31 5.59 -2.89
CA GLU A 272 16.61 5.24 -3.44
C GLU A 272 17.69 5.05 -2.35
N ALA A 273 18.71 4.26 -2.66
CA ALA A 273 19.77 3.90 -1.72
C ALA A 273 20.58 5.11 -1.20
N ASN A 274 20.52 6.26 -1.85
CA ASN A 274 21.14 7.53 -1.46
C ASN A 274 20.19 8.49 -0.71
N ALA A 275 18.86 8.28 -0.77
CA ALA A 275 17.86 9.16 -0.16
C ALA A 275 17.98 9.16 1.38
N LYS A 276 17.91 10.33 2.02
CA LYS A 276 18.11 10.46 3.48
C LYS A 276 16.82 10.68 4.25
N SER A 277 15.79 11.17 3.57
CA SER A 277 14.48 11.42 4.19
C SER A 277 13.35 11.27 3.20
N ILE A 278 12.16 11.04 3.74
CA ILE A 278 10.88 11.13 3.03
C ILE A 278 10.21 12.45 3.42
N ILE A 279 9.70 13.18 2.43
CA ILE A 279 8.91 14.39 2.59
C ILE A 279 7.45 14.00 2.38
N MET A 280 6.64 14.11 3.44
CA MET A 280 5.19 13.94 3.35
C MET A 280 4.53 15.31 3.23
N LYS A 281 3.78 15.50 2.14
CA LYS A 281 3.09 16.75 1.81
C LYS A 281 1.58 16.55 1.80
N PRO A 282 0.88 16.88 2.91
CA PRO A 282 -0.58 16.87 2.93
C PRO A 282 -1.14 17.95 2.00
N PHE A 283 -2.28 17.67 1.36
CA PHE A 283 -2.98 18.62 0.50
C PHE A 283 -4.49 18.35 0.50
N THR A 284 -5.28 19.38 0.18
CA THR A 284 -6.69 19.21 -0.20
C THR A 284 -6.84 19.31 -1.72
N PRO A 285 -7.57 18.39 -2.37
CA PRO A 285 -7.81 18.46 -3.80
C PRO A 285 -8.96 19.44 -4.11
N GLU A 286 -8.92 20.10 -5.27
CA GLU A 286 -10.10 20.80 -5.79
C GLU A 286 -11.05 19.84 -6.49
N PHE A 287 -12.35 19.95 -6.20
CA PHE A 287 -13.38 19.24 -6.95
C PHE A 287 -13.73 19.99 -8.25
N LYS A 288 -14.14 19.23 -9.27
CA LYS A 288 -14.61 19.78 -10.54
C LYS A 288 -15.87 20.64 -10.35
N ASP A 289 -16.76 20.22 -9.45
CA ASP A 289 -17.83 21.05 -8.91
C ASP A 289 -17.36 21.66 -7.57
N PRO A 290 -17.15 22.98 -7.47
CA PRO A 290 -16.69 23.66 -6.25
C PRO A 290 -17.63 23.53 -5.04
N HIS A 291 -18.87 23.10 -5.25
CA HIS A 291 -19.86 22.91 -4.18
C HIS A 291 -20.04 21.45 -3.78
N ALA A 292 -19.36 20.51 -4.45
CA ALA A 292 -19.46 19.10 -4.15
C ALA A 292 -18.61 18.72 -2.94
N ALA A 293 -19.18 17.88 -2.05
CA ALA A 293 -18.44 17.26 -0.95
C ALA A 293 -17.69 15.98 -1.37
N SER A 294 -17.94 15.50 -2.59
CA SER A 294 -17.33 14.31 -3.19
C SER A 294 -17.58 14.30 -4.69
N GLY A 295 -16.68 13.73 -5.50
CA GLY A 295 -16.86 13.60 -6.94
C GLY A 295 -15.53 13.63 -7.67
N GLU A 296 -15.59 13.93 -8.97
CA GLU A 296 -14.40 14.10 -9.80
C GLU A 296 -13.54 15.27 -9.31
N PHE A 297 -12.22 15.06 -9.27
CA PHE A 297 -11.27 16.14 -9.02
C PHE A 297 -11.10 17.01 -10.26
N LYS A 298 -10.86 18.29 -10.02
CA LYS A 298 -10.43 19.22 -11.05
C LYS A 298 -8.99 18.89 -11.44
N LEU A 299 -8.76 18.83 -12.75
CA LEU A 299 -7.44 18.59 -13.32
C LEU A 299 -6.86 19.88 -13.89
N ASP A 300 -5.54 20.00 -13.86
CA ASP A 300 -4.80 21.09 -14.48
C ASP A 300 -4.54 20.84 -15.97
N LYS A 301 -3.76 21.72 -16.60
CA LYS A 301 -3.41 21.62 -18.04
C LYS A 301 -2.60 20.37 -18.42
N ASN A 302 -1.98 19.72 -17.44
CA ASN A 302 -1.19 18.50 -17.61
C ASN A 302 -2.01 17.23 -17.28
N GLY A 303 -3.26 17.38 -16.84
CA GLY A 303 -4.10 16.28 -16.39
C GLY A 303 -3.85 15.85 -14.95
N GLU A 304 -3.09 16.63 -14.17
CA GLU A 304 -2.82 16.36 -12.76
C GLU A 304 -3.90 17.00 -11.88
N ILE A 305 -4.16 16.42 -10.70
CA ILE A 305 -5.11 16.99 -9.74
C ILE A 305 -4.63 18.37 -9.31
N VAL A 306 -5.53 19.36 -9.27
CA VAL A 306 -5.23 20.67 -8.68
C VAL A 306 -5.15 20.51 -7.16
N LYS A 307 -3.94 20.66 -6.59
CA LYS A 307 -3.63 20.41 -5.17
C LYS A 307 -3.42 21.72 -4.40
N ASN A 308 -4.04 21.83 -3.22
CA ASN A 308 -3.78 22.90 -2.25
C ASN A 308 -2.95 22.35 -1.08
N HIS A 309 -1.63 22.55 -1.13
CA HIS A 309 -0.72 22.01 -0.11
C HIS A 309 -0.84 22.70 1.25
N LEU A 310 -0.90 21.89 2.30
CA LEU A 310 -0.99 22.30 3.69
C LEU A 310 0.42 22.39 4.31
N LYS A 311 1.15 23.46 3.99
CA LYS A 311 2.59 23.61 4.33
C LYS A 311 2.90 23.48 5.82
N ASP A 312 2.01 23.94 6.70
CA ASP A 312 2.20 23.86 8.15
C ASP A 312 2.15 22.42 8.68
N LEU A 313 1.57 21.51 7.89
CA LEU A 313 1.51 20.07 8.17
C LEU A 313 2.63 19.27 7.48
N GLU A 314 3.49 19.89 6.67
CA GLU A 314 4.57 19.18 5.97
C GLU A 314 5.57 18.54 6.97
N LEU A 315 5.96 17.30 6.69
CA LEU A 315 6.88 16.51 7.52
C LEU A 315 8.07 16.04 6.70
N ILE A 316 9.26 16.21 7.28
CA ILE A 316 10.51 15.60 6.80
C ILE A 316 10.85 14.47 7.76
N ILE A 317 10.86 13.24 7.23
CA ILE A 317 10.99 12.01 7.97
C ILE A 317 12.38 11.44 7.67
N PRO A 318 13.35 11.47 8.60
CA PRO A 318 14.63 10.83 8.36
C PRO A 318 14.44 9.32 8.17
N ILE A 319 15.21 8.70 7.30
CA ILE A 319 15.16 7.24 7.05
C ILE A 319 16.55 6.59 7.12
N LYS A 320 17.60 7.37 7.43
CA LYS A 320 19.00 6.93 7.55
C LYS A 320 19.74 7.70 8.62
#